data_AF-A0AAW8S372-F1
#
_entry.id   AF-A0AAW8S372-F1
#
_cell.length_a   1.000
_cell.length_b   1.000
_cell.length_c   1.000
_cell.angle_alpha   90.00
_cell.angle_beta   90.00
_cell.angle_gamma   90.00
#
_symmetry.space_group_name_H-M   'P 1'
#
loop_
_entity.id
_entity.type
_entity.pdbx_description
1 polymer ?
#
loop_
_entity_poly.entity_id
_entity_poly.type
_entity_poly.pdbx_seq_one_letter_code
_entity_poly.pdbx_strand_id
1 'polypeptide(L)'
;MLDQMIAPYEPAIQLLASIPGIGRQSAIQIISEIGVDMTQFSSSKRLNCWAGLSPNSDKSAGKKKSVRISRAGVYLKPALVQCAHAAVKATEKSSYYHVKYEQIYKRRGKKRAIIAIARMMLTAIYHMLSTGEVWNPTDLYKIDMPDNLVQKQKDKAIKQATKLLIVEGLLPEDFVKKEPLLN
;
A
#
# COMPACT_ATOMS: atom_id res chain seq x y z
N MET A 1 34.71 -4.73 1.86
CA MET A 1 34.02 -5.52 2.91
C MET A 1 32.50 -5.36 2.80
N LEU A 2 31.96 -4.12 2.81
CA LEU A 2 30.52 -3.90 2.60
C LEU A 2 30.03 -4.33 1.22
N ASP A 3 30.75 -4.01 0.14
CA ASP A 3 30.34 -4.39 -1.22
C ASP A 3 30.24 -5.91 -1.44
N GLN A 4 31.06 -6.70 -0.74
CA GLN A 4 31.01 -8.17 -0.79
C GLN A 4 29.77 -8.74 -0.09
N MET A 5 29.32 -8.09 1.01
CA MET A 5 28.09 -8.49 1.71
C MET A 5 26.83 -8.08 0.94
N ILE A 6 26.94 -7.02 0.13
CA ILE A 6 25.84 -6.48 -0.67
C ILE A 6 25.65 -7.26 -1.98
N ALA A 7 26.72 -7.81 -2.54
CA ALA A 7 26.72 -8.55 -3.81
C ALA A 7 25.55 -9.55 -4.01
N PRO A 8 25.18 -10.42 -3.04
CA PRO A 8 24.05 -11.35 -3.22
C PRO A 8 22.68 -10.64 -3.27
N TYR A 9 22.58 -9.43 -2.73
CA TYR A 9 21.34 -8.65 -2.66
C TYR A 9 21.23 -7.58 -3.74
N GLU A 10 22.25 -7.45 -4.61
CA GLU A 10 22.27 -6.43 -5.67
C GLU A 10 21.03 -6.49 -6.59
N PRO A 11 20.50 -7.67 -7.00
CA PRO A 11 19.26 -7.74 -7.77
C PRO A 11 18.07 -7.14 -7.02
N ALA A 12 17.94 -7.43 -5.72
CA ALA A 12 16.87 -6.88 -4.88
C ALA A 12 17.03 -5.37 -4.68
N ILE A 13 18.27 -4.88 -4.54
CA ILE A 13 18.57 -3.45 -4.41
C ILE A 13 18.18 -2.69 -5.68
N GLN A 14 18.54 -3.23 -6.85
CA GLN A 14 18.18 -2.65 -8.14
C GLN A 14 16.66 -2.67 -8.34
N LEU A 15 16.01 -3.76 -7.95
CA LEU A 15 14.55 -3.88 -8.02
C LEU A 15 13.88 -2.80 -7.15
N LEU A 16 14.32 -2.60 -5.92
CA LEU A 16 13.78 -1.55 -5.02
C LEU A 16 14.10 -0.13 -5.51
N ALA A 17 15.27 0.08 -6.12
CA ALA A 17 15.66 1.37 -6.68
C ALA A 17 14.80 1.79 -7.89
N SER A 18 14.03 0.86 -8.49
CA SER A 18 13.02 1.20 -9.50
C SER A 18 11.84 1.99 -8.94
N ILE A 19 11.62 1.91 -7.62
CA ILE A 19 10.54 2.65 -6.95
C ILE A 19 10.93 4.12 -6.86
N PRO A 20 10.08 5.05 -7.35
CA PRO A 20 10.37 6.47 -7.26
C PRO A 20 10.48 6.91 -5.79
N GLY A 21 11.58 7.59 -5.48
CA GLY A 21 11.91 8.04 -4.12
C GLY A 21 12.76 7.07 -3.31
N ILE A 22 13.06 5.87 -3.82
CA ILE A 22 14.01 4.94 -3.20
C ILE A 22 15.33 5.00 -3.98
N GLY A 23 16.40 5.46 -3.31
CA GLY A 23 17.76 5.38 -3.82
C GLY A 23 18.47 4.11 -3.36
N ARG A 24 19.66 3.84 -3.91
CA ARG A 24 20.49 2.67 -3.56
C ARG A 24 20.73 2.55 -2.04
N GLN A 25 21.09 3.64 -1.38
CA GLN A 25 21.34 3.64 0.07
C GLN A 25 20.08 3.30 0.88
N SER A 26 18.93 3.86 0.49
CA SER A 26 17.65 3.57 1.14
C SER A 26 17.20 2.13 0.89
N ALA A 27 17.44 1.59 -0.30
CA ALA A 27 17.17 0.19 -0.61
C ALA A 27 18.02 -0.76 0.25
N ILE A 28 19.33 -0.48 0.41
CA ILE A 28 20.22 -1.23 1.30
C ILE A 28 19.69 -1.18 2.73
N GLN A 29 19.34 0.01 3.24
CA GLN A 29 18.81 0.16 4.59
C GLN A 29 17.51 -0.62 4.78
N ILE A 30 16.59 -0.58 3.81
CA ILE A 30 15.34 -1.33 3.88
C ILE A 30 15.65 -2.83 3.91
N ILE A 31 16.43 -3.35 2.96
CA ILE A 31 16.79 -4.78 2.91
C ILE A 31 17.50 -5.21 4.20
N SER A 32 18.35 -4.37 4.80
CA SER A 32 19.02 -4.71 6.06
C SER A 32 18.05 -4.86 7.24
N GLU A 33 16.89 -4.20 7.20
CA GLU A 33 15.88 -4.25 8.26
C GLU A 33 14.86 -5.38 8.03
N ILE A 34 14.40 -5.59 6.79
CA ILE A 34 13.33 -6.54 6.48
C ILE A 34 13.82 -7.87 5.90
N GLY A 35 15.05 -7.93 5.40
CA GLY A 35 15.56 -9.04 4.60
C GLY A 35 14.93 -9.12 3.20
N VAL A 36 15.32 -10.15 2.45
CA VAL A 36 14.73 -10.46 1.13
C VAL A 36 13.64 -11.53 1.20
N ASP A 37 13.62 -12.32 2.27
CA ASP A 37 12.65 -13.40 2.44
C ASP A 37 11.34 -12.89 3.05
N MET A 38 10.33 -12.71 2.18
CA MET A 38 9.02 -12.21 2.57
C MET A 38 8.12 -13.25 3.24
N THR A 39 8.51 -14.53 3.22
CA THR A 39 7.73 -15.62 3.86
C THR A 39 7.63 -15.42 5.38
N GLN A 40 8.64 -14.79 5.99
CA GLN A 40 8.71 -14.48 7.43
C GLN A 40 7.54 -13.61 7.92
N PHE A 41 7.01 -12.73 7.05
CA PHE A 41 5.92 -11.83 7.41
C PHE A 41 4.54 -12.38 7.06
N SER A 42 4.44 -13.41 6.22
CA SER A 42 3.19 -14.05 5.74
C SER A 42 2.22 -13.14 4.97
N SER A 43 2.23 -11.82 5.19
CA SER A 43 1.40 -10.81 4.52
C SER A 43 2.02 -9.41 4.64
N SER A 44 1.82 -8.60 3.59
CA SER A 44 2.09 -7.16 3.53
C SER A 44 1.54 -6.40 4.76
N LYS A 45 0.37 -6.77 5.28
CA LYS A 45 -0.26 -6.12 6.44
C LYS A 45 0.57 -6.33 7.71
N ARG A 46 1.12 -7.53 7.89
CA ARG A 46 1.94 -7.88 9.04
C ARG A 46 3.27 -7.14 8.99
N LEU A 47 3.90 -7.05 7.80
CA LEU A 47 5.10 -6.25 7.59
C LEU A 47 4.85 -4.77 7.93
N ASN A 48 3.74 -4.19 7.46
CA ASN A 48 3.37 -2.81 7.77
C ASN A 48 3.12 -2.57 9.28
N CYS A 49 2.55 -3.56 9.98
CA CYS A 49 2.39 -3.50 11.44
C CYS A 49 3.74 -3.58 12.16
N TRP A 50 4.63 -4.48 11.72
CA TRP A 50 5.99 -4.62 12.25
C TRP A 50 6.81 -3.33 12.06
N ALA A 51 6.71 -2.70 10.89
CA ALA A 51 7.35 -1.41 10.59
C ALA A 51 6.72 -0.20 11.32
N GLY A 52 5.62 -0.40 12.07
CA GLY A 52 4.93 0.67 12.79
C GLY A 52 4.21 1.68 11.90
N LEU A 53 3.87 1.32 10.66
CA LEU A 53 3.11 2.15 9.71
C LEU A 53 1.59 1.95 9.80
N SER A 54 1.15 0.93 10.53
CA SER A 54 -0.26 0.68 10.83
C SER A 54 -0.70 1.42 12.11
N PRO A 55 -1.94 1.94 12.17
CA PRO A 55 -2.52 2.40 13.43
C PRO A 55 -2.66 1.23 14.41
N ASN A 56 -2.37 1.47 15.68
CA ASN A 56 -2.47 0.44 16.70
C ASN A 56 -3.93 0.04 16.93
N SER A 57 -4.21 -1.25 17.09
CA SER A 57 -5.54 -1.78 17.37
C SER A 57 -5.75 -1.92 18.87
N ASP A 58 -5.69 -0.80 19.60
CA ASP A 58 -5.91 -0.78 21.05
C ASP A 58 -7.42 -0.85 21.35
N LYS A 59 -7.90 -2.07 21.59
CA LYS A 59 -9.26 -2.36 22.07
C LYS A 59 -9.18 -3.00 23.45
N SER A 60 -9.94 -2.47 24.41
CA SER A 60 -10.16 -3.12 25.70
C SER A 60 -11.63 -2.98 26.07
N ALA A 61 -12.25 -4.05 26.56
CA ALA A 61 -13.67 -4.07 26.93
C ALA A 61 -14.57 -3.50 25.82
N GLY A 62 -14.34 -3.89 24.56
CA GLY A 62 -15.13 -3.47 23.39
C GLY A 62 -14.93 -2.02 22.92
N LYS A 63 -14.25 -1.16 23.69
CA LYS A 63 -14.02 0.25 23.32
C LYS A 63 -12.68 0.43 22.60
N LYS A 64 -12.71 1.20 21.51
CA LYS A 64 -11.50 1.62 20.78
C LYS A 64 -10.84 2.78 21.51
N LYS A 65 -9.62 2.58 22.01
CA LYS A 65 -8.89 3.57 22.82
C LYS A 65 -8.07 4.52 21.95
N SER A 66 -7.05 4.00 21.28
CA SER A 66 -6.08 4.80 20.51
C SER A 66 -6.11 4.42 19.03
N VAL A 67 -5.85 5.40 18.16
CA VAL A 67 -5.66 5.21 16.72
C VAL A 67 -4.28 5.73 16.28
N ARG A 68 -3.36 5.91 17.24
CA ARG A 68 -1.99 6.34 16.97
C ARG A 68 -1.21 5.19 16.33
N ILE A 69 -0.26 5.52 15.47
CA ILE A 69 0.67 4.55 14.90
C ILE A 69 1.64 4.06 15.99
N SER A 70 2.14 2.83 15.80
CA SER A 70 3.10 2.24 16.74
C SER A 70 4.45 2.97 16.72
N ARG A 71 5.16 2.92 17.86
CA ARG A 71 6.56 3.35 17.96
C ARG A 71 7.54 2.35 17.33
N ALA A 72 7.06 1.18 16.89
CA ALA A 72 7.85 0.17 16.18
C ALA A 72 8.53 0.71 14.89
N GLY A 73 9.54 -0.02 14.42
CA GLY A 73 10.34 0.33 13.24
C GLY A 73 11.19 1.59 13.45
N VAL A 74 12.03 1.62 14.49
CA VAL A 74 12.82 2.81 14.85
C VAL A 74 13.72 3.28 13.70
N TYR A 75 14.28 2.35 12.93
CA TYR A 75 15.17 2.64 11.80
C TYR A 75 14.44 2.60 10.45
N LEU A 76 13.59 1.59 10.23
CA LEU A 76 12.85 1.44 8.98
C LEU A 76 11.84 2.57 8.73
N LYS A 77 11.09 3.02 9.76
CA LYS A 77 10.04 4.03 9.58
C LYS A 77 10.59 5.39 9.16
N PRO A 78 11.64 5.95 9.80
CA PRO A 78 12.25 7.20 9.33
C PRO A 78 12.79 7.10 7.90
N ALA A 79 13.44 5.98 7.55
CA ALA A 79 13.96 5.75 6.21
C ALA A 79 12.83 5.77 5.16
N LEU A 80 11.73 5.07 5.41
CA LEU A 80 10.56 5.06 4.53
C LEU A 80 9.87 6.43 4.45
N VAL A 81 9.83 7.19 5.55
CA VAL A 81 9.29 8.56 5.55
C VAL A 81 10.13 9.49 4.69
N GLN A 82 11.46 9.38 4.73
CA GLN A 82 12.36 10.14 3.86
C GLN A 82 12.13 9.77 2.38
N CYS A 83 12.04 8.47 2.09
CA CYS A 83 11.74 7.99 0.73
C CYS A 83 10.38 8.49 0.24
N ALA A 84 9.36 8.48 1.09
CA ALA A 84 8.03 9.00 0.76
C ALA A 84 8.04 10.51 0.49
N HIS A 85 8.82 11.29 1.23
CA HIS A 85 9.01 12.71 0.95
C HIS A 85 9.68 12.95 -0.41
N ALA A 86 10.71 12.17 -0.73
CA ALA A 86 11.37 12.22 -2.04
C ALA A 86 10.42 11.83 -3.17
N ALA A 87 9.64 10.75 -2.99
CA ALA A 87 8.67 10.26 -3.97
C ALA A 87 7.58 11.30 -4.28
N VAL A 88 7.06 12.00 -3.27
CA VAL A 88 6.01 13.03 -3.45
C VAL A 88 6.55 14.30 -4.12
N LYS A 89 7.84 14.60 -3.95
CA LYS A 89 8.50 15.77 -4.56
C LYS A 89 8.97 15.52 -5.99
N ALA A 90 9.18 14.25 -6.36
CA ALA A 90 9.65 13.84 -7.69
C ALA A 90 8.51 13.87 -8.74
N THR A 91 7.94 15.06 -8.96
CA THR A 91 6.79 15.30 -9.86
C THR A 91 7.06 14.86 -11.31
N GLU A 92 8.33 14.90 -11.75
CA GLU A 92 8.73 14.58 -13.13
C GLU A 92 8.81 13.08 -13.43
N LYS A 93 9.09 12.24 -12.44
CA LYS A 93 9.38 10.79 -12.66
C LYS A 93 8.23 9.86 -12.29
N SER A 94 7.27 10.31 -11.48
CA SER A 94 6.08 9.51 -11.15
C SER A 94 4.94 10.35 -10.59
N SER A 95 3.94 10.65 -11.41
CA SER A 95 2.70 11.35 -10.99
C SER A 95 1.93 10.59 -9.89
N TYR A 96 2.12 9.27 -9.79
CA TYR A 96 1.30 8.38 -8.95
C TYR A 96 1.31 8.72 -7.45
N TYR A 97 2.48 8.73 -6.78
CA TYR A 97 2.53 8.99 -5.34
C TYR A 97 2.15 10.42 -4.98
N HIS A 98 2.42 11.37 -5.88
CA HIS A 98 2.02 12.77 -5.72
C HIS A 98 0.48 12.92 -5.72
N VAL A 99 -0.20 12.33 -6.71
CA VAL A 99 -1.67 12.36 -6.79
C VAL A 99 -2.32 11.71 -5.58
N LYS A 100 -1.79 10.55 -5.14
CA LYS A 100 -2.30 9.87 -3.93
C LYS A 100 -2.05 10.70 -2.67
N TYR A 101 -0.87 11.32 -2.57
CA TYR A 101 -0.56 12.21 -1.46
C TYR A 101 -1.54 13.36 -1.40
N GLU A 102 -1.80 14.04 -2.52
CA GLU A 102 -2.76 15.15 -2.58
C GLU A 102 -4.17 14.74 -2.12
N GLN A 103 -4.66 13.60 -2.60
CA GLN A 103 -6.00 13.10 -2.26
C GLN A 103 -6.17 12.85 -0.77
N ILE A 104 -5.11 12.35 -0.10
CA ILE A 104 -5.12 12.07 1.34
C ILE A 104 -4.84 13.34 2.14
N TYR A 105 -3.89 14.16 1.67
CA TYR A 105 -3.51 15.45 2.27
C TYR A 105 -4.74 16.34 2.45
N LYS A 106 -5.56 16.51 1.41
CA LYS A 106 -6.80 17.31 1.43
C LYS A 106 -7.81 16.86 2.51
N ARG A 107 -7.79 15.57 2.91
CA ARG A 107 -8.76 14.99 3.86
C ARG A 107 -8.22 14.76 5.28
N ARG A 108 -6.91 14.54 5.43
CA ARG A 108 -6.29 14.02 6.67
C ARG A 108 -5.06 14.81 7.12
N GLY A 109 -4.55 15.73 6.30
CA GLY A 109 -3.36 16.54 6.59
C GLY A 109 -2.02 15.87 6.26
N LYS A 110 -0.95 16.69 6.25
CA LYS A 110 0.41 16.34 5.77
C LYS A 110 1.01 15.09 6.42
N LYS A 111 1.06 15.05 7.75
CA LYS A 111 1.72 13.94 8.48
C LYS A 111 1.07 12.59 8.18
N ARG A 112 -0.27 12.54 8.15
CA ARG A 112 -1.02 11.32 7.86
C ARG A 112 -0.90 10.90 6.40
N ALA A 113 -0.85 11.85 5.48
CA ALA A 113 -0.65 11.57 4.06
C ALA A 113 0.72 10.93 3.79
N ILE A 114 1.81 11.47 4.36
CA ILE A 114 3.16 10.88 4.19
C ILE A 114 3.24 9.46 4.75
N ILE A 115 2.68 9.21 5.94
CA ILE A 115 2.65 7.86 6.51
C ILE A 115 1.85 6.89 5.62
N ALA A 116 0.75 7.36 5.01
CA ALA A 116 0.01 6.54 4.05
C ALA A 116 0.84 6.20 2.82
N ILE A 117 1.59 7.15 2.25
CA ILE A 117 2.52 6.87 1.14
C ILE A 117 3.61 5.90 1.55
N ALA A 118 4.24 6.07 2.71
CA ALA A 118 5.24 5.14 3.24
C ALA A 118 4.67 3.71 3.37
N ARG A 119 3.43 3.57 3.84
CA ARG A 119 2.73 2.28 3.90
C ARG A 119 2.50 1.68 2.50
N MET A 120 2.10 2.49 1.52
CA MET A 120 1.94 2.04 0.14
C MET A 120 3.26 1.56 -0.46
N MET A 121 4.36 2.30 -0.22
CA MET A 121 5.69 1.91 -0.67
C MET A 121 6.10 0.58 -0.04
N LEU A 122 5.96 0.41 1.28
CA LEU A 122 6.34 -0.85 1.94
C LEU A 122 5.50 -2.04 1.46
N THR A 123 4.23 -1.81 1.11
CA THR A 123 3.37 -2.83 0.50
C THR A 123 3.87 -3.21 -0.91
N ALA A 124 4.30 -2.22 -1.70
CA ALA A 124 4.94 -2.47 -2.99
C ALA A 124 6.20 -3.32 -2.85
N ILE A 125 7.06 -2.95 -1.92
CA ILE A 125 8.31 -3.66 -1.61
C ILE A 125 8.03 -5.13 -1.28
N TYR A 126 7.04 -5.40 -0.43
CA TYR A 126 6.65 -6.78 -0.10
C TYR A 126 6.27 -7.60 -1.34
N HIS A 127 5.44 -7.05 -2.22
CA HIS A 127 5.01 -7.76 -3.42
C HIS A 127 6.15 -7.92 -4.43
N MET A 128 6.94 -6.87 -4.65
CA MET A 128 8.10 -6.93 -5.56
C MET A 128 9.14 -7.96 -5.11
N LEU A 129 9.41 -8.07 -3.80
CA LEU A 129 10.32 -9.09 -3.27
C LEU A 129 9.73 -10.51 -3.31
N SER A 130 8.40 -10.63 -3.26
CA SER A 130 7.71 -11.93 -3.32
C SER A 130 7.54 -12.45 -4.76
N THR A 131 7.22 -11.58 -5.71
CA THR A 131 6.96 -11.96 -7.12
C THR A 131 8.17 -11.75 -8.02
N GLY A 132 9.13 -10.92 -7.64
CA GLY A 132 10.25 -10.51 -8.48
C GLY A 132 9.87 -9.51 -9.59
N GLU A 133 8.62 -9.03 -9.60
CA GLU A 133 8.14 -8.10 -10.63
C GLU A 133 8.63 -6.67 -10.38
N VAL A 134 8.87 -5.94 -11.47
CA VAL A 134 9.29 -4.53 -11.43
C VAL A 134 8.14 -3.65 -10.94
N TRP A 135 8.47 -2.55 -10.26
CA TRP A 135 7.50 -1.59 -9.77
C TRP A 135 6.58 -1.10 -10.90
N ASN A 136 5.29 -1.30 -10.73
CA ASN A 136 4.25 -0.78 -11.62
C ASN A 136 3.41 0.23 -10.83
N PRO A 137 3.13 1.43 -11.36
CA PRO A 137 2.25 2.44 -10.74
C PRO A 137 0.77 2.03 -10.63
N THR A 138 0.47 0.74 -10.68
CA THR A 138 -0.89 0.21 -10.53
C THR A 138 -1.28 0.19 -9.06
N ASP A 139 -2.56 0.47 -8.77
CA ASP A 139 -3.10 0.55 -7.41
C ASP A 139 -2.93 -0.76 -6.62
N LEU A 140 -1.79 -0.93 -5.94
CA LEU A 140 -1.56 -1.97 -4.93
C LEU A 140 -2.56 -1.89 -3.77
N TYR A 141 -3.22 -0.73 -3.61
CA TYR A 141 -4.36 -0.57 -2.72
C TYR A 141 -5.51 -1.55 -3.01
N LYS A 142 -5.64 -2.06 -4.25
CA LYS A 142 -6.62 -3.10 -4.57
C LYS A 142 -6.29 -4.44 -3.92
N ILE A 143 -5.00 -4.77 -3.79
CA ILE A 143 -4.53 -6.03 -3.18
C ILE A 143 -4.76 -6.03 -1.67
N ASP A 144 -4.59 -4.87 -1.03
CA ASP A 144 -4.65 -4.73 0.43
C ASP A 144 -5.99 -4.19 0.97
N MET A 145 -6.99 -4.00 0.09
CA MET A 145 -8.29 -3.44 0.47
C MET A 145 -9.03 -4.37 1.45
N PRO A 146 -9.60 -3.87 2.56
CA PRO A 146 -10.47 -4.67 3.41
C PRO A 146 -11.65 -5.22 2.61
N ASP A 147 -12.02 -6.48 2.85
CA ASP A 147 -13.08 -7.18 2.10
C ASP A 147 -14.39 -6.38 2.04
N ASN A 148 -14.73 -5.69 3.14
CA ASN A 148 -15.91 -4.84 3.26
C ASN A 148 -15.91 -3.68 2.25
N LEU A 149 -14.74 -3.11 1.95
CA LEU A 149 -14.59 -2.04 0.97
C LEU A 149 -14.56 -2.58 -0.46
N VAL A 150 -13.97 -3.76 -0.66
CA VAL A 150 -14.03 -4.48 -1.94
C VAL A 150 -15.48 -4.78 -2.30
N GLN A 151 -16.26 -5.31 -1.35
CA GLN A 151 -17.67 -5.61 -1.55
C GLN A 151 -18.46 -4.35 -1.91
N LYS A 152 -18.28 -3.26 -1.14
CA LYS A 152 -18.90 -1.96 -1.48
C LYS A 152 -18.51 -1.43 -2.86
N GLN A 153 -17.28 -1.66 -3.33
CA GLN A 153 -16.87 -1.28 -4.68
C GLN A 153 -17.51 -2.15 -5.74
N LYS A 154 -17.58 -3.47 -5.53
CA LYS A 154 -18.30 -4.40 -6.41
C LYS A 154 -19.76 -4.00 -6.53
N ASP A 155 -20.43 -3.74 -5.41
CA ASP A 155 -21.83 -3.33 -5.39
C ASP A 155 -22.05 -2.01 -6.15
N LYS A 156 -21.12 -1.05 -5.99
CA LYS A 156 -21.16 0.22 -6.71
C LYS A 156 -20.93 0.04 -8.22
N ALA A 157 -19.97 -0.80 -8.60
CA ALA A 157 -19.67 -1.12 -10.00
C ALA A 157 -20.84 -1.85 -10.66
N ILE A 158 -21.45 -2.81 -9.98
CA ILE A 158 -22.68 -3.50 -10.42
C ILE A 158 -23.80 -2.48 -10.60
N LYS A 159 -24.02 -1.58 -9.64
CA LYS A 159 -25.04 -0.52 -9.74
C LYS A 159 -24.79 0.45 -10.89
N GLN A 160 -23.53 0.75 -11.18
CA GLN A 160 -23.17 1.59 -12.33
C GLN A 160 -23.37 0.85 -13.65
N ALA A 161 -22.94 -0.41 -13.74
CA ALA A 161 -23.12 -1.25 -14.91
C ALA A 161 -24.60 -1.49 -15.21
N THR A 162 -25.43 -1.79 -14.22
CA THR A 162 -26.88 -1.93 -14.42
C THR A 162 -27.50 -0.63 -14.90
N LYS A 163 -27.13 0.51 -14.31
CA LYS A 163 -27.60 1.82 -14.78
C LYS A 163 -27.20 2.09 -16.23
N LEU A 164 -25.97 1.76 -16.63
CA LEU A 164 -25.51 1.92 -18.01
C LEU A 164 -26.26 0.99 -18.98
N LEU A 165 -26.46 -0.27 -18.61
CA LEU A 165 -27.14 -1.26 -19.44
C LEU A 165 -28.64 -0.97 -19.63
N ILE A 166 -29.29 -0.36 -18.63
CA ILE A 166 -30.68 0.13 -18.76
C ILE A 166 -30.73 1.31 -19.74
N VAL A 167 -29.78 2.24 -19.67
CA VAL A 167 -29.70 3.39 -20.58
C VAL A 167 -29.48 2.95 -22.04
N GLU A 168 -28.65 1.92 -22.25
CA GLU A 168 -28.42 1.33 -23.58
C GLU A 168 -29.57 0.41 -24.06
N GLY A 169 -30.64 0.25 -23.26
CA GLY A 169 -31.81 -0.57 -23.62
C GLY A 169 -31.57 -2.09 -23.62
N LEU A 170 -30.44 -2.54 -23.07
CA LEU A 170 -30.04 -3.95 -23.02
C LEU A 170 -30.66 -4.71 -21.82
N LEU A 171 -31.23 -3.99 -20.85
CA LEU A 171 -31.91 -4.58 -19.68
C LEU A 171 -33.24 -3.87 -19.37
N PRO A 172 -34.30 -4.62 -18.97
CA PRO A 172 -35.54 -4.04 -18.47
C PRO A 172 -35.33 -3.22 -17.19
N GLU A 173 -36.10 -2.14 -16.99
CA GLU A 173 -36.01 -1.26 -15.81
C GLU A 173 -36.26 -1.99 -14.48
N ASP A 174 -37.02 -3.09 -14.52
CA ASP A 174 -37.47 -3.86 -13.35
C ASP A 174 -36.44 -4.88 -12.81
N PHE A 175 -35.21 -4.90 -13.31
CA PHE A 175 -34.23 -5.96 -13.03
C PHE A 175 -33.65 -5.97 -11.58
N VAL A 176 -34.14 -5.16 -10.64
CA VAL A 176 -33.46 -4.96 -9.35
C VAL A 176 -34.05 -5.83 -8.20
N LYS A 177 -33.20 -6.79 -7.78
CA LYS A 177 -33.15 -7.60 -6.53
C LYS A 177 -33.68 -9.05 -6.65
N LYS A 178 -32.79 -9.98 -7.01
CA LYS A 178 -32.73 -11.26 -6.29
C LYS A 178 -31.62 -11.15 -5.26
N GLU A 179 -31.98 -11.32 -3.99
CA GLU A 179 -31.03 -11.45 -2.88
C GLU A 179 -30.04 -12.59 -3.16
N PRO A 180 -28.77 -12.47 -2.73
CA PRO A 180 -27.84 -13.57 -2.86
C PRO A 180 -28.35 -14.73 -2.00
N LEU A 181 -28.62 -15.87 -2.64
CA LEU A 181 -28.95 -17.12 -1.94
C LEU A 181 -27.79 -17.45 -1.01
N LEU A 182 -28.03 -17.31 0.30
CA LEU A 182 -27.18 -17.87 1.35
C LEU A 182 -27.26 -19.39 1.24
N ASN A 183 -26.16 -20.02 0.82
CA ASN A 183 -25.85 -21.42 1.08
C ASN A 183 -24.64 -21.47 2.00
#